data_AF-A0AAD2HQ70-F1
#
_entry.id   AF-A0AAD2HQ70-F1
#
_cell.length_a   1.000
_cell.length_b   1.000
_cell.length_c   1.000
_cell.angle_alpha   90.00
_cell.angle_beta   90.00
_cell.angle_gamma   90.00
#
_symmetry.space_group_name_H-M   'P 1'
#
loop_
_entity.id
_entity.type
_entity.pdbx_description
1 polymer ?
#
loop_
_entity_poly.entity_id
_entity_poly.type
_entity_poly.pdbx_seq_one_letter_code
_entity_poly.pdbx_strand_id
1 'polypeptide(L)'
;MWNSSHASFNGDFAVLYVAVEQITDNLMTFLQGLVTMRRLAHLVVDKAHMVLTDASFREPIRHIIRFARELKVQITLLSGSIGPQHVSPLLDTFDLTNVHILCMLSWRSNLEYLVSIHPPRINSAGHHVKSFVQAAVKYIQWRLCLMSGYSYRIIVYCRGTQVACKCAEKLGVQPYYAAIDTELRHATLKAW
;
A
#
# COMPACT_ATOMS: atom_id res chain seq x y z
N MET A 1 -17.88 4.66 2.46
CA MET A 1 -17.33 3.30 2.25
C MET A 1 -18.52 2.36 2.12
N TRP A 2 -18.55 1.51 1.09
CA TRP A 2 -19.67 0.58 0.90
C TRP A 2 -19.69 -0.49 1.99
N ASN A 3 -20.90 -0.85 2.45
CA ASN A 3 -21.14 -2.01 3.30
C ASN A 3 -22.37 -2.74 2.77
N SER A 4 -22.24 -4.04 2.55
CA SER A 4 -23.30 -4.93 2.01
C SER A 4 -24.61 -4.93 2.81
N SER A 5 -24.60 -4.42 4.05
CA SER A 5 -25.81 -4.23 4.87
C SER A 5 -26.73 -3.08 4.42
N HIS A 6 -26.25 -2.18 3.55
CA HIS A 6 -27.05 -1.06 3.03
C HIS A 6 -27.42 -1.31 1.57
N ALA A 7 -28.57 -1.95 1.33
CA ALA A 7 -29.08 -2.26 -0.02
C ALA A 7 -29.42 -1.03 -0.88
N SER A 8 -29.42 0.18 -0.28
CA SER A 8 -29.58 1.43 -1.00
C SER A 8 -28.79 2.55 -0.32
N PHE A 9 -28.00 3.28 -1.10
CA PHE A 9 -27.33 4.49 -0.64
C PHE A 9 -28.03 5.70 -1.27
N ASN A 10 -28.83 6.41 -0.47
CA ASN A 10 -29.63 7.57 -0.90
C ASN A 10 -28.89 8.93 -0.78
N GLY A 11 -27.58 8.92 -0.55
CA GLY A 11 -26.77 10.14 -0.49
C GLY A 11 -26.10 10.47 -1.82
N ASP A 12 -25.83 11.76 -2.05
CA ASP A 12 -24.96 12.18 -3.14
C ASP A 12 -23.49 11.96 -2.75
N PHE A 13 -22.74 11.28 -3.62
CA PHE A 13 -21.31 11.06 -3.47
C PHE A 13 -20.63 11.18 -4.83
N ALA A 14 -19.38 11.66 -4.81
CA ALA A 14 -18.54 11.72 -6.01
C ALA A 14 -17.67 10.45 -6.18
N VAL A 15 -17.30 9.80 -5.07
CA VAL A 15 -16.40 8.63 -5.06
C VAL A 15 -16.91 7.58 -4.07
N LEU A 16 -16.95 6.33 -4.51
CA LEU A 16 -17.28 5.18 -3.68
C LEU A 16 -16.07 4.25 -3.55
N TYR A 17 -15.56 4.11 -2.34
CA TYR A 17 -14.53 3.11 -2.02
C TYR A 17 -15.18 1.80 -1.60
N VAL A 18 -14.72 0.72 -2.24
CA VAL A 18 -15.17 -0.65 -2.02
C VAL A 18 -13.94 -1.53 -1.85
N ALA A 19 -13.89 -2.28 -0.74
CA ALA A 19 -12.89 -3.33 -0.56
C ALA A 19 -13.23 -4.54 -1.44
N VAL A 20 -12.24 -5.26 -1.95
CA VAL A 20 -12.46 -6.35 -2.91
C VAL A 20 -13.33 -7.46 -2.32
N GLU A 21 -13.23 -7.69 -1.02
CA GLU A 21 -14.03 -8.65 -0.26
C GLU A 21 -15.52 -8.26 -0.16
N GLN A 22 -15.87 -7.00 -0.47
CA GLN A 22 -17.25 -6.50 -0.48
C GLN A 22 -17.89 -6.56 -1.87
N ILE A 23 -17.17 -7.07 -2.88
CA ILE A 23 -17.71 -7.30 -4.21
C ILE A 23 -18.68 -8.48 -4.14
N THR A 24 -19.97 -8.15 -4.20
CA THR A 24 -21.10 -9.07 -4.06
C THR A 24 -22.16 -8.77 -5.12
N ASP A 25 -23.11 -9.67 -5.32
CA ASP A 25 -24.21 -9.44 -6.29
C ASP A 25 -25.03 -8.19 -5.94
N ASN A 26 -25.23 -7.89 -4.64
CA ASN A 26 -25.90 -6.68 -4.18
C ASN A 26 -25.17 -5.40 -4.63
N LEU A 27 -23.84 -5.40 -4.57
CA LEU A 27 -23.04 -4.29 -5.10
C LEU A 27 -23.23 -4.16 -6.61
N MET A 28 -23.25 -5.28 -7.34
CA MET A 28 -23.46 -5.25 -8.79
C MET A 28 -24.82 -4.66 -9.15
N THR A 29 -25.90 -5.06 -8.46
CA THR A 29 -27.24 -4.47 -8.64
C THR A 29 -27.25 -2.98 -8.34
N PHE A 30 -26.56 -2.55 -7.27
CA PHE A 30 -26.44 -1.14 -6.94
C PHE A 30 -25.69 -0.34 -8.03
N LEU A 31 -24.56 -0.85 -8.49
CA LEU A 31 -23.78 -0.23 -9.56
C LEU A 31 -24.56 -0.19 -10.89
N GLN A 32 -25.37 -1.22 -11.18
CA GLN A 32 -26.29 -1.24 -12.33
C GLN A 32 -27.26 -0.07 -12.25
N GLY A 33 -27.88 0.14 -11.09
CA GLY A 33 -28.75 1.29 -10.85
C GLY A 33 -28.03 2.62 -11.11
N LEU A 34 -26.78 2.77 -10.65
CA LEU A 34 -25.99 3.97 -10.92
C LEU A 34 -25.73 4.17 -12.42
N VAL A 35 -25.43 3.12 -13.18
CA VAL A 35 -25.26 3.22 -14.64
C VAL A 35 -26.56 3.62 -15.32
N THR A 36 -27.68 3.00 -14.97
CA THR A 36 -29.00 3.34 -15.52
C THR A 36 -29.37 4.80 -15.26
N MET A 37 -29.04 5.31 -14.07
CA MET A 37 -29.22 6.71 -13.71
C MET A 37 -28.15 7.66 -14.26
N ARG A 38 -27.16 7.16 -15.03
CA ARG A 38 -26.00 7.92 -15.54
C ARG A 38 -25.16 8.58 -14.43
N ARG A 39 -25.05 7.91 -13.29
CA ARG A 39 -24.31 8.34 -12.10
C ARG A 39 -22.99 7.61 -11.88
N LEU A 40 -22.68 6.59 -12.70
CA LEU A 40 -21.38 5.91 -12.69
C LEU A 40 -20.59 6.28 -13.95
N ALA A 41 -19.51 7.04 -13.78
CA ALA A 41 -18.65 7.45 -14.88
C ALA A 41 -17.46 6.49 -15.08
N HIS A 42 -16.76 6.14 -14.00
CA HIS A 42 -15.50 5.40 -14.06
C HIS A 42 -15.41 4.33 -12.97
N LEU A 43 -14.73 3.24 -13.31
CA LEU A 43 -14.31 2.22 -12.36
C LEU A 43 -12.79 2.23 -12.23
N VAL A 44 -12.29 2.39 -11.01
CA VAL A 44 -10.85 2.41 -10.73
C VAL A 44 -10.49 1.21 -9.86
N VAL A 45 -9.52 0.41 -10.32
CA VAL A 45 -8.97 -0.71 -9.54
C VAL A 45 -7.57 -0.33 -9.07
N ASP A 46 -7.43 -0.08 -7.77
CA ASP A 46 -6.14 0.13 -7.13
C ASP A 46 -5.41 -1.20 -6.90
N LYS A 47 -4.07 -1.18 -6.93
CA LYS A 47 -3.20 -2.36 -6.83
C LYS A 47 -3.59 -3.49 -7.79
N ALA A 48 -3.96 -3.16 -9.03
CA ALA A 48 -4.50 -4.12 -10.01
C ALA A 48 -3.60 -5.35 -10.24
N HIS A 49 -2.28 -5.22 -10.07
CA HIS A 49 -1.34 -6.35 -10.15
C HIS A 49 -1.65 -7.50 -9.17
N MET A 50 -2.38 -7.24 -8.08
CA MET A 50 -2.76 -8.27 -7.12
C MET A 50 -3.59 -9.39 -7.76
N VAL A 51 -4.30 -9.11 -8.87
CA VAL A 51 -5.05 -10.14 -9.62
C VAL A 51 -4.14 -11.28 -10.10
N LEU A 52 -2.85 -10.99 -10.33
CA LEU A 52 -1.87 -11.96 -10.79
C LEU A 52 -1.28 -12.76 -9.63
N THR A 53 -1.12 -12.14 -8.47
CA THR A 53 -0.36 -12.71 -7.34
C THR A 53 -1.21 -13.25 -6.21
N ASP A 54 -2.48 -12.82 -6.09
CA ASP A 54 -3.36 -13.13 -4.97
C ASP A 54 -4.70 -13.70 -5.47
N ALA A 55 -4.97 -14.96 -5.14
CA ALA A 55 -6.21 -15.64 -5.53
C ALA A 55 -7.46 -15.02 -4.89
N SER A 56 -7.35 -14.52 -3.65
CA SER A 56 -8.47 -13.88 -2.95
C SER A 56 -8.87 -12.56 -3.59
N PHE A 57 -7.92 -11.90 -4.24
CA PHE A 57 -8.15 -10.69 -5.03
C PHE A 57 -8.72 -11.02 -6.42
N ARG A 58 -8.29 -12.13 -7.03
CA ARG A 58 -8.60 -12.48 -8.41
C ARG A 58 -10.08 -12.73 -8.67
N GLU A 59 -10.72 -13.57 -7.86
CA GLU A 59 -12.09 -14.02 -8.16
C GLU A 59 -13.12 -12.87 -8.08
N PRO A 60 -13.14 -12.02 -7.03
CA PRO A 60 -14.11 -10.93 -6.98
C PRO A 60 -13.87 -9.88 -8.09
N ILE A 61 -12.61 -9.69 -8.51
CA ILE A 61 -12.26 -8.79 -9.61
C ILE A 61 -12.74 -9.32 -10.96
N ARG A 62 -12.72 -10.64 -11.22
CA ARG A 62 -13.31 -11.19 -12.45
C ARG A 62 -14.79 -10.85 -12.60
N HIS A 63 -15.53 -10.86 -11.50
CA HIS A 63 -16.95 -10.48 -11.50
C HIS A 63 -17.12 -9.01 -11.90
N ILE A 64 -16.28 -8.12 -11.35
CA ILE A 64 -16.38 -6.69 -11.66
C ILE A 64 -15.93 -6.34 -13.08
N ILE A 65 -14.98 -7.09 -13.64
CA ILE A 65 -14.56 -6.95 -15.05
C ILE A 65 -15.72 -7.28 -15.98
N ARG A 66 -16.37 -8.44 -15.78
CA ARG A 66 -17.52 -8.85 -16.59
C ARG A 66 -18.63 -7.80 -16.54
N PHE A 67 -18.93 -7.33 -15.34
CA PHE A 67 -19.91 -6.29 -15.10
C PHE A 67 -19.58 -4.97 -15.83
N ALA A 68 -18.36 -4.49 -15.72
CA ALA A 68 -17.94 -3.23 -16.34
C ALA A 68 -18.01 -3.29 -17.87
N ARG A 69 -17.74 -4.47 -18.46
CA ARG A 69 -17.92 -4.71 -19.91
C ARG A 69 -19.37 -4.61 -20.35
N GLU A 70 -20.29 -5.28 -19.63
CA GLU A 70 -21.72 -5.28 -19.96
C GLU A 70 -22.32 -3.86 -19.93
N LEU A 71 -21.82 -3.02 -19.02
CA LEU A 71 -22.31 -1.66 -18.80
C LEU A 71 -21.53 -0.55 -19.52
N LYS A 72 -20.50 -0.91 -20.30
CA LYS A 72 -19.65 0.02 -21.07
C LYS A 72 -19.05 1.14 -20.20
N VAL A 73 -18.66 0.82 -18.98
CA VAL A 73 -18.02 1.76 -18.06
C VAL A 73 -16.51 1.75 -18.31
N GLN A 74 -15.89 2.92 -18.41
CA GLN A 74 -14.44 3.00 -18.57
C GLN A 74 -13.72 2.53 -17.29
N ILE A 75 -12.72 1.67 -17.47
CA ILE A 75 -11.91 1.08 -16.40
C ILE A 75 -10.52 1.71 -16.39
N THR A 76 -10.04 2.07 -15.20
CA THR A 76 -8.65 2.50 -14.97
C THR A 76 -7.98 1.56 -13.98
N LEU A 77 -6.81 1.04 -14.35
CA LEU A 77 -6.01 0.17 -13.50
C LEU A 77 -4.82 0.96 -12.94
N LEU A 78 -4.66 0.96 -11.61
CA LEU A 78 -3.52 1.60 -10.95
C LEU A 78 -2.62 0.53 -10.33
N SER A 79 -1.31 0.65 -10.54
CA SER A 79 -0.31 -0.27 -10.01
C SER A 79 1.05 0.41 -9.87
N GLY A 80 1.73 0.20 -8.75
CA GLY A 80 3.08 0.73 -8.49
C GLY A 80 4.21 -0.28 -8.67
N SER A 81 3.91 -1.57 -8.86
CA SER A 81 4.87 -2.67 -8.74
C SER A 81 4.82 -3.67 -9.91
N ILE A 82 4.21 -3.29 -11.03
CA ILE A 82 4.09 -4.18 -12.18
C ILE A 82 5.36 -4.13 -13.06
N GLY A 83 6.00 -5.28 -13.22
CA GLY A 83 7.09 -5.43 -14.20
C GLY A 83 6.54 -5.47 -15.63
N PRO A 84 7.31 -5.04 -16.66
CA PRO A 84 6.87 -5.03 -18.06
C PRO A 84 6.31 -6.39 -18.53
N GLN A 85 6.91 -7.50 -18.10
CA GLN A 85 6.49 -8.86 -18.44
C GLN A 85 5.11 -9.25 -17.89
N HIS A 86 4.60 -8.50 -16.90
CA HIS A 86 3.31 -8.77 -16.27
C HIS A 86 2.19 -7.89 -16.82
N VAL A 87 2.50 -6.91 -17.67
CA VAL A 87 1.50 -6.00 -18.25
C VAL A 87 0.52 -6.78 -19.13
N SER A 88 0.99 -7.59 -20.09
CA SER A 88 0.09 -8.39 -20.94
C SER A 88 -0.79 -9.34 -20.12
N PRO A 89 -0.24 -10.17 -19.20
CA PRO A 89 -1.07 -11.02 -18.33
C PRO A 89 -2.10 -10.24 -17.52
N LEU A 90 -1.77 -9.02 -17.06
CA LEU A 90 -2.72 -8.16 -16.38
C LEU A 90 -3.86 -7.76 -17.33
N LEU A 91 -3.53 -7.23 -18.51
CA LEU A 91 -4.54 -6.80 -19.48
C LEU A 91 -5.43 -7.95 -19.95
N ASP A 92 -4.85 -9.13 -20.16
CA ASP A 92 -5.57 -10.35 -20.52
C ASP A 92 -6.55 -10.77 -19.41
N THR A 93 -6.12 -10.68 -18.15
CA THR A 93 -6.99 -11.00 -17.00
C THR A 93 -8.17 -10.03 -16.89
N PHE A 94 -7.95 -8.76 -17.24
CA PHE A 94 -9.00 -7.74 -17.28
C PHE A 94 -9.75 -7.70 -18.63
N ASP A 95 -9.39 -8.56 -19.58
CA ASP A 95 -9.94 -8.62 -20.94
C ASP A 95 -9.98 -7.25 -21.63
N LEU A 96 -8.87 -6.49 -21.50
CA LEU A 96 -8.74 -5.15 -22.05
C LEU A 96 -7.92 -5.17 -23.34
N THR A 97 -8.52 -4.72 -24.44
CA THR A 97 -7.91 -4.80 -25.78
C THR A 97 -7.41 -3.45 -26.33
N ASN A 98 -8.00 -2.33 -25.89
CA ASN A 98 -7.64 -0.98 -26.32
C ASN A 98 -7.22 -0.13 -25.12
N VAL A 99 -5.97 -0.31 -24.69
CA VAL A 99 -5.47 0.27 -23.43
C VAL A 99 -4.42 1.33 -23.70
N HIS A 100 -4.60 2.49 -23.08
CA HIS A 100 -3.54 3.49 -22.95
C HIS A 100 -2.70 3.17 -21.72
N ILE A 101 -1.45 2.77 -21.94
CA ILE A 101 -0.51 2.46 -20.86
C ILE A 101 0.34 3.69 -20.58
N LEU A 102 0.20 4.23 -19.36
CA LEU A 102 1.05 5.31 -18.87
C LEU A 102 2.00 4.74 -17.83
N CYS A 103 3.30 4.77 -18.14
CA CYS A 103 4.36 4.35 -17.23
C CYS A 103 5.21 5.56 -16.85
N MET A 104 5.31 5.82 -15.55
CA MET A 104 6.20 6.84 -15.02
C MET A 104 7.49 6.19 -14.52
N LEU A 105 8.62 6.84 -14.76
CA LEU A 105 9.88 6.42 -14.19
C LEU A 105 9.80 6.51 -12.66
N SER A 106 10.25 5.46 -11.98
CA SER A 106 10.37 5.43 -10.52
C SER A 106 11.57 6.24 -10.00
N TRP A 107 12.35 6.85 -10.89
CA TRP A 107 13.51 7.66 -10.55
C TRP A 107 13.15 8.88 -9.73
N ARG A 108 13.94 9.13 -8.68
CA ARG A 108 13.78 10.28 -7.78
C ARG A 108 15.13 10.97 -7.66
N SER A 109 15.35 12.00 -8.47
CA SER A 109 16.62 12.76 -8.52
C SER A 109 16.97 13.44 -7.20
N ASN A 110 16.00 13.59 -6.30
CA ASN A 110 16.17 14.17 -4.98
C ASN A 110 16.56 13.14 -3.90
N LEU A 111 16.81 11.88 -4.26
CA LEU A 111 17.22 10.83 -3.32
C LEU A 111 18.69 10.44 -3.53
N GLU A 112 19.42 10.37 -2.42
CA GLU A 112 20.77 9.81 -2.35
C GLU A 112 20.71 8.41 -1.72
N TYR A 113 21.40 7.44 -2.32
CA TYR A 113 21.43 6.06 -1.86
C TYR A 113 22.77 5.73 -1.22
N LEU A 114 22.76 5.31 0.05
CA LEU A 114 23.93 4.86 0.78
C LEU A 114 23.69 3.44 1.31
N VAL A 115 24.62 2.53 1.06
CA VAL A 115 24.60 1.17 1.63
C VAL A 115 25.77 1.02 2.60
N SER A 116 25.48 0.61 3.83
CA SER A 116 26.49 0.33 4.85
C SER A 116 26.37 -1.10 5.34
N ILE A 117 27.47 -1.83 5.30
CA ILE A 117 27.53 -3.24 5.70
C ILE A 117 27.92 -3.29 7.18
N HIS A 118 27.07 -3.91 8.01
CA HIS A 118 27.31 -4.11 9.43
C HIS A 118 27.44 -5.61 9.72
N PRO A 119 28.65 -6.19 9.65
CA PRO A 119 28.84 -7.61 9.93
C PRO A 119 28.51 -7.91 11.40
N PRO A 120 27.94 -9.09 11.70
CA PRO A 120 27.77 -9.53 13.08
C PRO A 120 29.15 -9.56 13.75
N ARG A 121 29.38 -8.69 14.73
CA ARG A 121 30.63 -8.74 15.52
C ARG A 121 30.53 -9.92 16.45
N ILE A 122 31.42 -10.89 16.30
CA ILE A 122 31.58 -12.05 17.17
C ILE A 122 32.83 -11.79 18.02
N ASN A 123 32.77 -11.95 19.35
CA ASN A 123 33.97 -11.84 20.19
C ASN A 123 34.81 -13.10 20.06
N SER A 124 36.01 -13.08 20.65
CA SER A 124 36.91 -14.23 20.72
C SER A 124 36.31 -15.47 21.38
N ALA A 125 35.15 -15.34 22.06
CA ALA A 125 34.41 -16.41 22.69
C ALA A 125 33.18 -16.88 21.86
N GLY A 126 33.04 -16.43 20.60
CA GLY A 126 31.92 -16.85 19.74
C GLY A 126 30.60 -16.12 19.98
N HIS A 127 30.54 -15.15 20.89
CA HIS A 127 29.31 -14.41 21.23
C HIS A 127 29.17 -13.12 20.43
N HIS A 128 27.95 -12.77 20.04
CA HIS A 128 27.65 -11.50 19.36
C HIS A 128 27.91 -10.29 20.29
N VAL A 129 28.88 -9.44 19.94
CA VAL A 129 29.43 -8.37 20.81
C VAL A 129 28.56 -7.11 20.80
N LYS A 130 27.83 -6.84 19.71
CA LYS A 130 26.90 -5.71 19.62
C LYS A 130 25.68 -6.14 18.83
N SER A 131 24.49 -5.86 19.35
CA SER A 131 23.27 -5.98 18.57
C SER A 131 23.33 -4.98 17.41
N PHE A 132 23.00 -5.42 16.18
CA PHE A 132 22.86 -4.54 15.01
C PHE A 132 22.02 -3.30 15.31
N VAL A 133 20.96 -3.47 16.12
CA VAL A 133 20.09 -2.39 16.60
C VAL A 133 20.87 -1.29 17.31
N GLN A 134 21.83 -1.61 18.18
CA GLN A 134 22.66 -0.60 18.85
C GLN A 134 23.55 0.19 17.87
N ALA A 135 24.09 -0.47 16.84
CA ALA A 135 24.88 0.21 15.81
C ALA A 135 24.00 1.15 14.98
N ALA A 136 22.81 0.69 14.58
CA ALA A 136 21.84 1.47 13.83
C ALA A 136 21.36 2.70 14.62
N VAL A 137 21.00 2.53 15.91
CA VAL A 137 20.57 3.62 16.79
C VAL A 137 21.65 4.70 16.91
N LYS A 138 22.92 4.31 17.13
CA LYS A 138 24.03 5.26 17.21
C LYS A 138 24.21 6.04 15.91
N TYR A 139 24.10 5.36 14.76
CA TYR A 139 24.18 6.00 13.46
C TYR A 139 23.04 7.02 13.25
N ILE A 140 21.80 6.64 13.59
CA ILE A 140 20.63 7.52 13.50
C ILE A 140 20.80 8.76 14.39
N GLN A 141 21.20 8.57 15.64
CA GLN A 141 21.45 9.67 16.59
C GLN A 141 22.56 10.61 16.09
N TRP A 142 23.65 10.07 15.56
CA TRP A 142 24.72 10.87 14.95
C TRP A 142 24.23 11.68 13.76
N ARG A 143 23.45 11.08 12.85
CA ARG A 143 22.84 11.79 11.71
C ARG A 143 21.89 12.89 12.16
N LEU A 144 21.06 12.63 13.17
CA LEU A 144 20.16 13.65 13.75
C LEU A 144 20.96 14.82 14.35
N CYS A 145 22.07 14.55 15.03
CA CYS A 145 22.93 15.60 15.60
C CYS A 145 23.56 16.48 14.51
N LEU A 146 24.04 15.88 13.41
CA LEU A 146 24.62 16.63 12.28
C LEU A 146 23.60 17.54 11.59
N MET A 147 22.31 17.18 11.69
CA MET A 147 21.21 17.89 11.05
C MET A 147 20.48 18.83 12.04
N SER A 148 21.07 19.09 13.21
CA SER A 148 20.48 19.97 14.23
C SER A 148 20.27 21.38 13.67
N GLY A 149 19.04 21.90 13.84
CA GLY A 149 18.61 23.21 13.29
C GLY A 149 17.55 23.12 12.19
N TYR A 150 17.24 21.92 11.69
CA TYR A 150 16.21 21.69 10.68
C TYR A 150 15.18 20.64 11.15
N SER A 151 13.93 20.79 10.72
CA SER A 151 12.85 19.83 11.00
C SER A 151 12.92 18.62 10.07
N TYR A 152 13.95 17.77 10.22
CA TYR A 152 14.06 16.53 9.45
C TYR A 152 13.23 15.41 10.06
N ARG A 153 12.61 14.61 9.19
CA ARG A 153 11.88 13.39 9.56
C ARG A 153 12.63 12.17 9.04
N ILE A 154 12.75 11.14 9.88
CA ILE A 154 13.41 9.88 9.52
C ILE A 154 12.39 8.74 9.66
N ILE A 155 12.36 7.85 8.67
CA ILE A 155 11.63 6.59 8.73
C ILE A 155 12.63 5.45 8.83
N VAL A 156 12.43 4.55 9.80
CA VAL A 156 13.29 3.38 10.01
C VAL A 156 12.48 2.11 9.79
N TYR A 157 12.70 1.45 8.65
CA TYR A 157 12.08 0.15 8.37
C TYR A 157 12.84 -0.98 9.06
N CYS A 158 12.12 -1.78 9.84
CA CYS A 158 12.68 -2.90 10.61
C CYS A 158 12.09 -4.23 10.10
N ARG A 159 12.92 -5.29 10.08
CA ARG A 159 12.48 -6.65 9.75
C ARG A 159 11.77 -7.29 10.94
N GLY A 160 10.50 -6.93 11.12
CA GLY A 160 9.60 -7.48 12.14
C GLY A 160 9.37 -6.56 13.35
N THR A 161 8.24 -6.79 14.01
CA THR A 161 7.73 -5.95 15.10
C THR A 161 8.68 -5.88 16.29
N GLN A 162 9.28 -7.00 16.69
CA GLN A 162 10.19 -7.03 17.84
C GLN A 162 11.42 -6.12 17.65
N VAL A 163 11.97 -6.08 16.43
CA VAL A 163 13.11 -5.21 16.11
C VAL A 163 12.67 -3.75 16.07
N ALA A 164 11.49 -3.46 15.51
CA ALA A 164 10.90 -2.13 15.48
C ALA A 164 10.72 -1.58 16.91
N CYS A 165 10.13 -2.37 17.81
CA CYS A 165 9.93 -1.96 19.21
C CYS A 165 11.26 -1.69 19.94
N LYS A 166 12.25 -2.59 19.80
CA LYS A 166 13.58 -2.40 20.41
C LYS A 166 14.31 -1.17 19.86
N CYS A 167 14.15 -0.87 18.57
CA CYS A 167 14.73 0.31 17.95
C CYS A 167 14.06 1.59 18.48
N ALA A 168 12.72 1.59 18.51
CA ALA A 168 11.90 2.71 18.98
C ALA A 168 12.17 3.04 20.46
N GLU A 169 12.21 2.02 21.32
CA GLU A 169 12.56 2.15 22.75
C GLU A 169 13.93 2.84 22.93
N LYS A 170 14.95 2.40 22.19
CA LYS A 170 16.30 2.97 22.26
C LYS A 170 16.40 4.39 21.69
N LEU A 171 15.49 4.77 20.80
CA LEU A 171 15.39 6.10 20.23
C LEU A 171 14.45 7.01 21.03
N GLY A 172 13.72 6.49 22.02
CA GLY A 172 12.73 7.24 22.79
C GLY A 172 11.51 7.65 21.97
N VAL A 173 11.12 6.87 20.96
CA VAL A 173 9.98 7.15 20.05
C VAL A 173 8.95 6.02 20.07
N GLN A 174 7.77 6.29 19.53
CA GLN A 174 6.72 5.27 19.36
C GLN A 174 6.97 4.42 18.11
N PRO A 175 6.87 3.08 18.19
CA PRO A 175 6.97 2.22 17.01
C PRO A 175 5.70 2.29 16.15
N TYR A 176 5.82 1.98 14.85
CA TYR A 176 4.69 1.88 13.92
C TYR A 176 4.65 0.51 13.22
N TYR A 177 3.56 -0.25 13.35
CA TYR A 177 3.34 -1.58 12.77
C TYR A 177 1.83 -1.93 12.68
N ALA A 178 1.49 -2.98 11.92
CA ALA A 178 0.11 -3.29 11.52
C ALA A 178 -0.84 -3.67 12.66
N ALA A 179 -0.32 -4.23 13.76
CA ALA A 179 -1.10 -4.70 14.90
C ALA A 179 -1.21 -3.68 16.05
N ILE A 180 -0.76 -2.43 15.84
CA ILE A 180 -0.97 -1.36 16.83
C ILE A 180 -2.44 -0.97 16.83
N ASP A 181 -2.96 -0.65 18.02
CA ASP A 181 -4.26 -0.02 18.19
C ASP A 181 -4.47 1.16 17.21
N THR A 182 -5.71 1.29 16.72
CA THR A 182 -6.06 2.24 15.66
C THR A 182 -5.92 3.70 16.14
N GLU A 183 -6.27 3.99 17.39
CA GLU A 183 -6.14 5.35 17.94
C GLU A 183 -4.67 5.71 18.08
N LEU A 184 -3.86 4.80 18.62
CA LEU A 184 -2.41 4.99 18.74
C LEU A 184 -1.72 5.13 17.38
N ARG A 185 -2.18 4.39 16.36
CA ARG A 185 -1.70 4.51 14.97
C ARG A 185 -1.98 5.90 14.40
N HIS A 186 -3.21 6.40 14.58
CA HIS A 186 -3.57 7.75 14.14
C HIS A 186 -2.81 8.83 14.90
N ALA A 187 -2.67 8.70 16.22
CA ALA A 187 -1.91 9.63 17.04
C ALA A 187 -0.44 9.68 16.61
N THR A 188 0.16 8.52 16.35
CA THR A 188 1.56 8.42 15.87
C THR A 188 1.74 9.09 14.51
N LEU A 189 0.82 8.88 13.56
CA LEU A 189 0.86 9.55 12.25
C LEU A 189 0.62 11.06 12.34
N LYS A 190 -0.27 11.51 13.23
CA LYS A 190 -0.58 12.93 13.41
C LYS A 190 0.56 13.69 14.09
N ALA A 191 1.27 13.04 15.01
CA ALA A 191 2.43 13.59 15.69
C ALA A 191 3.67 13.62 14.79
N TRP A 192 3.70 12.81 13.73
CA TRP A 192 4.82 12.74 12.78
C TRP A 192 4.78 13.85 11.74
#